data_AF-A0A4S4G6E0-F1
#
_entry.id   AF-A0A4S4G6E0-F1
#
_cell.length_a   1.000
_cell.length_b   1.000
_cell.length_c   1.000
_cell.angle_alpha   90.00
_cell.angle_beta   90.00
_cell.angle_gamma   90.00
#
_symmetry.space_group_name_H-M   'P 1'
#
loop_
_entity.id
_entity.type
_entity.pdbx_description
1 polymer ?
#
loop_
_entity_poly.entity_id
_entity_poly.type
_entity_poly.pdbx_seq_one_letter_code
_entity_poly.pdbx_strand_id
1 'polypeptide(L)'
;MEERIKTEETEKNLRECHEVQQCEARPRAAWEPVPAGSFNVFLLFNLEAAWDEGHCILALGPVGGPFETYSYYRHSTKLEAPGIMACLRDPMTFAALEQASGWIVHGEPGNWWNEHVNCAIALTCDEVSFNGVRAYAEQRRRHPGTYNLVTYNCLTFCDDALRAGGIRLTTLSGRAVRTIIPKDAFKDVDDVRGARPFQAWKYWFPLGEPPADGLRTIQDAPGQDKPLE
;
A
#
# COMPACT_ATOMS: atom_id res chain seq x y z
N MET A 1 6.19 16.69 25.14
CA MET A 1 6.76 17.59 24.10
C MET A 1 7.06 16.79 22.85
N GLU A 2 7.76 15.65 22.95
CA GLU A 2 8.00 14.73 21.82
C GLU A 2 6.72 14.17 21.19
N GLU A 3 5.75 13.69 21.98
CA GLU A 3 4.47 13.20 21.42
C GLU A 3 3.70 14.27 20.65
N ARG A 4 3.70 15.53 21.14
CA ARG A 4 3.02 16.64 20.46
C ARG A 4 3.69 17.00 19.13
N ILE A 5 5.02 17.00 19.10
CA ILE A 5 5.79 17.23 17.87
C ILE A 5 5.49 16.11 16.86
N LYS A 6 5.46 14.86 17.30
CA LYS A 6 5.14 13.72 16.44
C LYS A 6 3.74 13.82 15.85
N THR A 7 2.73 14.13 16.65
CA THR A 7 1.36 14.35 16.14
C THR A 7 1.30 15.48 15.11
N GLU A 8 1.96 16.61 15.38
CA GLU A 8 2.01 17.74 14.43
C GLU A 8 2.69 17.34 13.10
N GLU A 9 3.74 16.52 13.15
CA GLU A 9 4.43 15.97 11.97
C GLU A 9 3.55 14.98 11.19
N THR A 10 2.88 14.04 11.87
CA THR A 10 1.92 13.11 11.25
C THR A 10 0.83 13.88 10.52
N GLU A 11 0.17 14.83 11.20
CA GLU A 11 -0.90 15.63 10.61
C GLU A 11 -0.44 16.45 9.42
N LYS A 12 0.75 17.05 9.51
CA LYS A 12 1.34 17.78 8.40
C LYS A 12 1.58 16.87 7.20
N ASN A 13 2.17 15.69 7.41
CA ASN A 13 2.42 14.75 6.32
C ASN A 13 1.13 14.25 5.68
N LEU A 14 0.09 13.95 6.47
CA LEU A 14 -1.22 13.57 5.95
C LEU A 14 -1.86 14.69 5.12
N ARG A 15 -1.79 15.94 5.59
CA ARG A 15 -2.28 17.10 4.82
C ARG A 15 -1.54 17.24 3.48
N GLU A 16 -0.21 17.23 3.50
CA GLU A 16 0.61 17.34 2.29
C GLU A 16 0.32 16.21 1.29
N CYS A 17 0.19 14.97 1.76
CA CYS A 17 -0.18 13.84 0.91
C CYS A 17 -1.58 13.99 0.31
N HIS A 18 -2.55 14.44 1.11
CA HIS A 18 -3.91 14.68 0.62
C HIS A 18 -3.96 15.84 -0.37
N GLU A 19 -3.19 16.91 -0.18
CA GLU A 19 -3.06 18.01 -1.14
C GLU A 19 -2.48 17.51 -2.48
N VAL A 20 -1.41 16.70 -2.45
CA VAL A 20 -0.87 16.06 -3.65
C VAL A 20 -1.92 15.17 -4.32
N GLN A 21 -2.64 14.37 -3.54
CA GLN A 21 -3.73 13.54 -4.06
C GLN A 21 -4.80 14.40 -4.73
N GLN A 22 -5.24 15.50 -4.13
CA GLN A 22 -6.25 16.39 -4.72
C GLN A 22 -5.78 17.03 -6.02
N CYS A 23 -4.50 17.38 -6.12
CA CYS A 23 -3.91 17.95 -7.33
C CYS A 23 -3.79 16.92 -8.47
N GLU A 24 -3.43 15.68 -8.15
CA GLU A 24 -3.17 14.64 -9.16
C GLU A 24 -4.38 13.76 -9.46
N ALA A 25 -5.39 13.75 -8.60
CA ALA A 25 -6.57 12.92 -8.78
C ALA A 25 -7.32 13.31 -10.03
N ARG A 26 -7.57 12.32 -10.89
CA ARG A 26 -8.35 12.55 -12.11
C ARG A 26 -9.82 12.72 -11.73
N PRO A 27 -10.48 13.82 -12.12
CA PRO A 27 -11.90 13.98 -11.85
C PRO A 27 -12.70 12.91 -12.60
N ARG A 28 -13.85 12.51 -12.06
CA ARG A 28 -14.69 11.43 -12.63
C ARG A 28 -15.04 11.63 -14.10
N ALA A 29 -15.21 12.87 -14.54
CA ALA A 29 -15.47 13.22 -15.94
C ALA A 29 -14.30 12.92 -16.89
N ALA A 30 -13.07 12.79 -16.37
CA ALA A 30 -11.85 12.48 -17.12
C ALA A 30 -11.43 11.01 -16.98
N TRP A 31 -12.24 10.16 -16.35
CA TRP A 31 -11.93 8.73 -16.23
C TRP A 31 -12.09 8.04 -17.59
N GLU A 32 -11.03 7.36 -18.01
CA GLU A 32 -11.04 6.57 -19.23
C GLU A 32 -11.80 5.25 -19.01
N PRO A 33 -12.51 4.75 -20.03
CA PRO A 33 -13.09 3.41 -19.98
C PRO A 33 -12.00 2.35 -19.77
N VAL A 34 -12.24 1.45 -18.82
CA VAL A 34 -11.32 0.33 -18.55
C VAL A 34 -11.68 -0.82 -19.49
N PRO A 35 -10.73 -1.36 -20.28
CA PRO A 35 -11.01 -2.48 -21.17
C PRO A 35 -11.53 -3.70 -20.41
N ALA A 36 -12.48 -4.42 -21.00
CA ALA A 36 -12.99 -5.65 -20.42
C ALA A 36 -11.87 -6.69 -20.26
N GLY A 37 -11.86 -7.41 -19.14
CA GLY A 37 -10.80 -8.37 -18.82
C GLY A 37 -9.49 -7.73 -18.32
N SER A 38 -9.48 -6.43 -18.03
CA SER A 38 -8.33 -5.79 -17.38
C SER A 38 -8.26 -6.12 -15.89
N PHE A 39 -7.07 -5.96 -15.33
CA PHE A 39 -6.80 -6.21 -13.92
C PHE A 39 -6.35 -4.92 -13.24
N ASN A 40 -6.63 -4.83 -11.95
CA ASN A 40 -6.16 -3.78 -11.07
C ASN A 40 -4.89 -4.21 -10.35
N VAL A 41 -3.99 -3.25 -10.23
CA VAL A 41 -2.81 -3.31 -9.38
C VAL A 41 -2.80 -2.03 -8.54
N PHE A 42 -2.90 -2.17 -7.23
CA PHE A 42 -2.87 -1.04 -6.31
C PHE A 42 -1.62 -1.11 -5.44
N LEU A 43 -1.03 0.06 -5.20
CA LEU A 43 -0.13 0.27 -4.06
C LEU A 43 -0.94 1.03 -3.02
N LEU A 44 -1.32 0.35 -1.94
CA LEU A 44 -1.99 0.97 -0.80
C LEU A 44 -0.94 1.42 0.21
N PHE A 45 -1.13 2.58 0.81
CA PHE A 45 -0.19 3.16 1.76
C PHE A 45 -0.86 3.43 3.09
N ASN A 46 -0.28 2.89 4.16
CA ASN A 46 -0.49 3.39 5.52
C ASN A 46 0.64 4.40 5.79
N LEU A 47 0.34 5.70 5.76
CA LEU A 47 1.30 6.78 5.92
C LEU A 47 1.72 7.03 7.38
N GLU A 48 0.99 6.45 8.32
CA GLU A 48 1.18 6.63 9.77
C GLU A 48 1.97 5.46 10.39
N ALA A 49 2.03 4.33 9.68
CA ALA A 49 2.81 3.16 10.04
C ALA A 49 4.29 3.47 10.30
N ALA A 50 4.92 2.65 11.16
CA ALA A 50 6.36 2.67 11.41
C ALA A 50 6.90 4.08 11.71
N TRP A 51 6.27 4.79 12.66
CA TRP A 51 6.69 6.14 13.07
C TRP A 51 6.66 7.15 11.92
N ASP A 52 5.59 7.13 11.14
CA ASP A 52 5.38 7.99 9.98
C ASP A 52 6.40 7.79 8.85
N GLU A 53 7.22 6.73 8.85
CA GLU A 53 7.95 6.33 7.63
C GLU A 53 6.99 5.74 6.58
N GLY A 54 5.87 5.22 7.07
CA GLY A 54 4.79 4.63 6.30
C GLY A 54 5.05 3.16 5.94
N HIS A 55 4.03 2.55 5.35
CA HIS A 55 4.02 1.16 4.89
C HIS A 55 3.31 1.06 3.56
N CYS A 56 3.76 0.14 2.71
CA CYS A 56 3.23 -0.06 1.36
C CYS A 56 2.76 -1.51 1.16
N ILE A 57 1.57 -1.65 0.60
CA ILE A 57 0.87 -2.92 0.44
C ILE A 57 0.51 -3.08 -1.02
N LEU A 58 0.80 -4.24 -1.59
CA LEU A 58 0.41 -4.58 -2.94
C LEU A 58 -0.99 -5.21 -2.92
N ALA A 59 -1.93 -4.70 -3.73
CA ALA A 59 -3.25 -5.31 -3.92
C ALA A 59 -3.52 -5.62 -5.38
N LEU A 60 -4.05 -6.82 -5.66
CA LEU A 60 -4.16 -7.38 -7.01
C LEU A 60 -5.53 -8.03 -7.21
N GLY A 61 -6.23 -7.71 -8.31
CA GLY A 61 -7.48 -8.40 -8.66
C GLY A 61 -8.05 -7.97 -10.01
N PRO A 62 -9.05 -8.68 -10.56
CA PRO A 62 -9.77 -8.22 -11.75
C PRO A 62 -10.49 -6.88 -11.50
N VAL A 63 -10.61 -6.06 -12.54
CA VAL A 63 -11.34 -4.79 -12.45
C VAL A 63 -12.80 -5.05 -12.07
N GLY A 64 -13.27 -4.39 -11.00
CA GLY A 64 -14.63 -4.55 -10.47
C GLY A 64 -14.86 -5.83 -9.66
N GLY A 65 -13.88 -6.73 -9.62
CA GLY A 65 -13.94 -7.94 -8.79
C GLY A 65 -13.16 -7.80 -7.48
N PRO A 66 -13.12 -8.89 -6.69
CA PRO A 66 -12.37 -8.93 -5.45
C PRO A 66 -10.85 -8.95 -5.72
N PHE A 67 -10.08 -8.32 -4.85
CA PHE A 67 -8.62 -8.34 -4.84
C PHE A 67 -8.08 -9.06 -3.60
N GLU A 68 -6.84 -9.55 -3.72
CA GLU A 68 -6.01 -10.04 -2.61
C GLU A 68 -4.96 -8.97 -2.26
N THR A 69 -4.42 -8.99 -1.04
CA THR A 69 -3.31 -8.12 -0.63
C THR A 69 -2.05 -8.92 -0.28
N TYR A 70 -0.91 -8.27 -0.42
CA TYR A 70 0.41 -8.74 -0.03
C TYR A 70 1.10 -7.61 0.73
N SER A 71 1.02 -7.68 2.05
CA SER A 71 1.60 -6.72 2.99
C SER A 71 2.87 -7.33 3.58
N TYR A 72 4.05 -6.84 3.16
CA TYR A 72 5.34 -7.43 3.51
C TYR A 72 5.94 -6.75 4.73
N TYR A 73 6.11 -7.50 5.83
CA TYR A 73 6.50 -6.98 7.12
C TYR A 73 7.85 -7.51 7.60
N ARG A 74 8.39 -6.77 8.56
CA ARG A 74 9.52 -7.19 9.39
C ARG A 74 9.02 -7.86 10.66
N HIS A 75 9.50 -9.05 10.97
CA HIS A 75 9.16 -9.74 12.22
C HIS A 75 10.23 -9.49 13.30
N SER A 76 10.48 -8.23 13.64
CA SER A 76 11.40 -7.77 14.70
C SER A 76 11.54 -6.25 14.66
N THR A 77 11.98 -5.62 15.76
CA THR A 77 12.44 -4.22 15.79
C THR A 77 13.87 -4.02 15.24
N LYS A 78 14.61 -5.10 14.94
CA LYS A 78 15.97 -5.02 14.39
C LYS A 78 15.96 -4.50 12.96
N LEU A 79 16.99 -3.76 12.54
CA LEU A 79 17.13 -3.24 11.17
C LEU A 79 16.92 -4.34 10.10
N GLU A 80 17.45 -5.52 10.36
CA GLU A 80 17.32 -6.71 9.53
C GLU A 80 16.71 -7.87 10.34
N ALA A 81 15.69 -8.51 9.79
CA ALA A 81 14.97 -9.61 10.43
C ALA A 81 14.25 -10.50 9.41
N PRO A 82 13.75 -11.68 9.81
CA PRO A 82 12.87 -12.47 8.95
C PRO A 82 11.68 -11.65 8.45
N GLY A 83 11.43 -11.72 7.15
CA GLY A 83 10.23 -11.16 6.56
C GLY A 83 9.02 -12.04 6.81
N ILE A 84 7.84 -11.44 6.87
CA ILE A 84 6.56 -12.15 6.86
C ILE A 84 5.62 -11.47 5.85
N MET A 85 4.63 -12.21 5.37
CA MET A 85 3.63 -11.68 4.44
C MET A 85 2.25 -11.81 5.09
N ALA A 86 1.54 -10.69 5.23
CA ALA A 86 0.14 -10.70 5.60
C ALA A 86 -0.73 -10.47 4.37
N CYS A 87 -1.77 -11.29 4.25
CA CYS A 87 -2.78 -11.19 3.21
C CYS A 87 -4.15 -10.88 3.84
N LEU A 88 -5.08 -10.36 3.03
CA LEU A 88 -6.48 -10.24 3.44
C LEU A 88 -7.02 -11.59 3.94
N ARG A 89 -7.88 -11.53 4.96
CA ARG A 89 -8.64 -12.69 5.41
C ARG A 89 -9.64 -13.13 4.36
N ASP A 90 -10.39 -12.17 3.86
CA ASP A 90 -11.43 -12.34 2.87
C ASP A 90 -11.15 -11.39 1.70
N PRO A 91 -11.11 -11.89 0.44
CA PRO A 91 -10.99 -11.02 -0.73
C PRO A 91 -12.11 -9.97 -0.76
N MET A 92 -11.78 -8.73 -1.11
CA MET A 92 -12.76 -7.62 -1.16
C MET A 92 -12.63 -6.81 -2.44
N THR A 93 -13.70 -6.11 -2.84
CA THR A 93 -13.64 -5.22 -4.00
C THR A 93 -13.05 -3.86 -3.62
N PHE A 94 -12.57 -3.10 -4.61
CA PHE A 94 -12.10 -1.73 -4.36
C PHE A 94 -13.21 -0.83 -3.80
N ALA A 95 -14.45 -1.00 -4.26
CA ALA A 95 -15.60 -0.29 -3.71
C ALA A 95 -15.86 -0.65 -2.23
N ALA A 96 -15.62 -1.89 -1.82
CA ALA A 96 -15.73 -2.30 -0.43
C ALA A 96 -14.61 -1.67 0.43
N LEU A 97 -13.39 -1.55 -0.10
CA LEU A 97 -12.30 -0.82 0.55
C LEU A 97 -12.64 0.66 0.74
N GLU A 98 -13.21 1.31 -0.28
CA GLU A 98 -13.67 2.70 -0.20
C GLU A 98 -14.77 2.86 0.87
N GLN A 99 -15.76 1.95 0.91
CA GLN A 99 -16.81 1.95 1.93
C GLN A 99 -16.27 1.72 3.33
N ALA A 100 -15.29 0.83 3.47
CA ALA A 100 -14.58 0.57 4.71
C ALA A 100 -13.58 1.68 5.05
N SER A 101 -13.52 2.77 4.28
CA SER A 101 -12.64 3.90 4.55
C SER A 101 -11.18 3.46 4.71
N GLY A 102 -10.70 2.57 3.85
CA GLY A 102 -9.31 2.11 3.87
C GLY A 102 -8.98 1.06 4.92
N TRP A 103 -9.94 0.57 5.71
CA TRP A 103 -9.69 -0.52 6.66
C TRP A 103 -9.57 -1.87 5.96
N ILE A 104 -8.45 -2.57 6.20
CA ILE A 104 -8.24 -3.95 5.73
C ILE A 104 -8.08 -4.93 6.88
N VAL A 105 -8.65 -6.13 6.69
CA VAL A 105 -8.62 -7.20 7.68
C VAL A 105 -7.71 -8.32 7.21
N HIS A 106 -6.66 -8.60 7.97
CA HIS A 106 -5.72 -9.67 7.64
C HIS A 106 -6.16 -11.04 8.17
N GLY A 107 -5.78 -12.10 7.46
CA GLY A 107 -6.18 -13.47 7.78
C GLY A 107 -5.06 -14.40 8.26
N GLU A 108 -3.81 -13.95 8.25
CA GLU A 108 -2.67 -14.82 8.51
C GLU A 108 -2.44 -15.02 10.03
N PRO A 109 -2.23 -16.26 10.52
CA PRO A 109 -1.95 -16.53 11.92
C PRO A 109 -0.73 -15.74 12.43
N GLY A 110 -0.89 -15.06 13.57
CA GLY A 110 0.17 -14.23 14.16
C GLY A 110 0.14 -12.76 13.73
N ASN A 111 -0.77 -12.37 12.83
CA ASN A 111 -1.11 -10.98 12.56
C ASN A 111 -2.39 -10.62 13.32
N TRP A 112 -2.25 -9.88 14.43
CA TRP A 112 -3.33 -9.64 15.39
C TRP A 112 -4.00 -8.28 15.22
N TRP A 113 -3.65 -7.52 14.19
CA TRP A 113 -4.18 -6.17 13.94
C TRP A 113 -4.69 -6.01 12.52
N ASN A 114 -5.70 -5.16 12.37
CA ASN A 114 -6.24 -4.71 11.10
C ASN A 114 -5.67 -3.33 10.79
N GLU A 115 -5.10 -3.13 9.60
CA GLU A 115 -4.43 -1.86 9.27
C GLU A 115 -5.35 -0.92 8.47
N HIS A 116 -5.22 0.37 8.74
CA HIS A 116 -5.82 1.43 7.91
C HIS A 116 -4.83 1.87 6.83
N VAL A 117 -5.27 1.93 5.58
CA VAL A 117 -4.53 2.59 4.50
C VAL A 117 -5.10 3.98 4.26
N ASN A 118 -4.24 5.00 4.26
CA ASN A 118 -4.63 6.40 4.05
C ASN A 118 -4.86 6.72 2.57
N CYS A 119 -4.12 6.07 1.68
CA CYS A 119 -4.17 6.38 0.25
C CYS A 119 -3.77 5.21 -0.63
N ALA A 120 -4.02 5.35 -1.93
CA ALA A 120 -3.59 4.37 -2.92
C ALA A 120 -3.12 5.02 -4.22
N ILE A 121 -2.12 4.40 -4.85
CA ILE A 121 -1.86 4.54 -6.30
C ILE A 121 -2.56 3.40 -7.00
N ALA A 122 -3.45 3.72 -7.94
CA ALA A 122 -4.34 2.79 -8.59
C ALA A 122 -3.99 2.65 -10.07
N LEU A 123 -3.68 1.41 -10.47
CA LEU A 123 -3.27 1.06 -11.82
C LEU A 123 -4.22 0.02 -12.40
N THR A 124 -4.34 0.04 -13.72
CA THR A 124 -4.90 -1.06 -14.50
C THR A 124 -3.89 -1.58 -15.51
N CYS A 125 -3.87 -2.90 -15.71
CA CYS A 125 -2.94 -3.59 -16.60
C CYS A 125 -3.61 -4.78 -17.31
N ASP A 126 -2.91 -5.32 -18.30
CA ASP A 126 -3.32 -6.55 -18.99
C ASP A 126 -3.02 -7.81 -18.18
N GLU A 127 -3.53 -8.94 -18.66
CA GLU A 127 -3.38 -10.24 -18.00
C GLU A 127 -1.91 -10.68 -17.86
N VAL A 128 -1.07 -10.38 -18.85
CA VAL A 128 0.35 -10.77 -18.85
C VAL A 128 1.08 -10.05 -17.72
N SER A 129 0.88 -8.73 -17.64
CA SER A 129 1.47 -7.89 -16.60
C SER A 129 0.97 -8.32 -15.22
N PHE A 130 -0.35 -8.48 -15.07
CA PHE A 130 -0.98 -8.95 -13.84
C PHE A 130 -0.40 -10.29 -13.36
N ASN A 131 -0.29 -11.28 -14.25
CA ASN A 131 0.24 -12.58 -13.90
C ASN A 131 1.72 -12.51 -13.51
N GLY A 132 2.52 -11.63 -14.11
CA GLY A 132 3.89 -11.36 -13.71
C GLY A 132 4.00 -10.79 -12.29
N VAL A 133 3.19 -9.77 -11.98
CA VAL A 133 3.14 -9.17 -10.63
C VAL A 133 2.69 -10.22 -9.59
N ARG A 134 1.60 -10.94 -9.88
CA ARG A 134 1.04 -11.94 -8.99
C ARG A 134 2.00 -13.09 -8.74
N ALA A 135 2.65 -13.61 -9.78
CA ALA A 135 3.61 -14.72 -9.64
C ALA A 135 4.78 -14.33 -8.71
N TYR A 136 5.29 -13.10 -8.82
CA TYR A 136 6.33 -12.59 -7.92
C TYR A 136 5.82 -12.49 -6.47
N ALA A 137 4.63 -11.90 -6.28
CA ALA A 137 4.02 -11.74 -4.96
C ALA A 137 3.77 -13.09 -4.28
N GLU A 138 3.24 -14.08 -5.00
CA GLU A 138 3.00 -15.44 -4.51
C GLU A 138 4.31 -16.18 -4.18
N GLN A 139 5.34 -16.04 -5.01
CA GLN A 139 6.65 -16.61 -4.72
C GLN A 139 7.22 -16.01 -3.43
N ARG A 140 7.14 -14.69 -3.27
CA ARG A 140 7.62 -14.01 -2.07
C ARG A 140 6.78 -14.37 -0.85
N ARG A 141 5.47 -14.54 -0.97
CA ARG A 141 4.61 -15.02 0.12
C ARG A 141 5.05 -16.38 0.65
N ARG A 142 5.37 -17.33 -0.25
CA ARG A 142 5.86 -18.68 0.12
C ARG A 142 7.28 -18.65 0.69
N HIS A 143 8.09 -17.70 0.24
CA HIS A 143 9.48 -17.54 0.68
C HIS A 143 9.79 -16.07 1.00
N PRO A 144 9.32 -15.55 2.15
CA PRO A 144 9.42 -14.12 2.49
C PRO A 144 10.85 -13.61 2.59
N GLY A 145 11.80 -14.50 2.90
CA GLY A 145 13.22 -14.17 3.02
C GLY A 145 13.48 -13.22 4.19
N THR A 146 14.42 -12.30 4.00
CA THR A 146 14.85 -11.33 5.01
C THR A 146 14.32 -9.95 4.65
N TYR A 147 13.65 -9.31 5.61
CA TYR A 147 13.28 -7.91 5.53
C TYR A 147 14.43 -7.06 6.05
N ASN A 148 14.77 -6.01 5.32
CA ASN A 148 15.73 -5.00 5.75
C ASN A 148 15.12 -3.61 5.55
N LEU A 149 15.04 -2.83 6.63
CA LEU A 149 14.39 -1.52 6.62
C LEU A 149 14.96 -0.57 5.55
N VAL A 150 16.26 -0.70 5.27
CA VAL A 150 17.00 0.18 4.36
C VAL A 150 17.11 -0.41 2.95
N THR A 151 17.39 -1.71 2.82
CA THR A 151 17.78 -2.29 1.51
C THR A 151 16.70 -3.14 0.84
N TYR A 152 15.74 -3.68 1.60
CA TYR A 152 14.67 -4.52 1.07
C TYR A 152 13.46 -4.53 2.02
N ASN A 153 12.61 -3.52 1.84
CA ASN A 153 11.43 -3.25 2.66
C ASN A 153 10.12 -3.45 1.85
N CYS A 154 8.98 -3.08 2.45
CA CYS A 154 7.66 -3.20 1.84
C CYS A 154 7.53 -2.50 0.47
N LEU A 155 8.11 -1.31 0.31
CA LEU A 155 8.09 -0.59 -0.96
C LEU A 155 9.03 -1.21 -1.99
N THR A 156 10.19 -1.71 -1.57
CA THR A 156 11.11 -2.44 -2.45
C THR A 156 10.46 -3.71 -2.99
N PHE A 157 9.74 -4.43 -2.13
CA PHE A 157 8.93 -5.58 -2.53
C PHE A 157 7.89 -5.20 -3.59
N CYS A 158 7.14 -4.11 -3.37
CA CYS A 158 6.13 -3.64 -4.33
C CYS A 158 6.76 -3.23 -5.67
N ASP A 159 7.87 -2.48 -5.67
CA ASP A 159 8.60 -2.09 -6.89
C ASP A 159 9.09 -3.31 -7.67
N ASP A 160 9.70 -4.30 -7.00
CA ASP A 160 10.17 -5.51 -7.67
C ASP A 160 8.99 -6.36 -8.21
N ALA A 161 7.86 -6.41 -7.51
CA ALA A 161 6.64 -7.09 -7.99
C ALA A 161 6.09 -6.42 -9.26
N LEU A 162 5.96 -5.08 -9.27
CA LEU A 162 5.55 -4.33 -10.45
C LEU A 162 6.49 -4.58 -11.63
N ARG A 163 7.81 -4.55 -11.39
CA ARG A 163 8.82 -4.81 -12.41
C ARG A 163 8.73 -6.20 -13.01
N ALA A 164 8.38 -7.22 -12.21
CA ALA A 164 8.14 -8.57 -12.69
C ALA A 164 6.94 -8.64 -13.67
N GLY A 165 5.95 -7.76 -13.50
CA GLY A 165 4.86 -7.54 -14.45
C GLY A 165 5.16 -6.54 -15.57
N GLY A 166 6.40 -6.05 -15.71
CA GLY A 166 6.74 -5.04 -16.72
C GLY A 166 6.25 -3.62 -16.41
N ILE A 167 5.75 -3.38 -15.20
CA ILE A 167 5.24 -2.08 -14.74
C ILE A 167 6.36 -1.31 -14.03
N ARG A 168 6.46 -0.01 -14.30
CA ARG A 168 7.45 0.88 -13.67
C ARG A 168 6.81 2.20 -13.30
N LEU A 169 6.85 2.55 -12.03
CA LEU A 169 6.51 3.89 -11.55
C LEU A 169 7.67 4.85 -11.83
N THR A 170 7.35 6.09 -12.19
CA THR A 170 8.32 7.19 -12.24
C THR A 170 8.11 8.12 -11.07
N THR A 171 9.09 8.99 -10.82
CA THR A 171 9.06 9.94 -9.70
C THR A 171 9.44 11.33 -10.17
N LEU A 172 8.86 12.35 -9.55
CA LEU A 172 9.17 13.76 -9.79
C LEU A 172 10.66 14.04 -9.51
N SER A 173 11.20 13.43 -8.46
CA SER A 173 12.61 13.58 -8.08
C SER A 173 13.59 12.84 -9.00
N GLY A 174 13.10 11.95 -9.87
CA GLY A 174 13.92 11.04 -10.68
C GLY A 174 14.61 9.92 -9.88
N ARG A 175 14.38 9.85 -8.56
CA ARG A 175 14.89 8.76 -7.72
C ARG A 175 14.16 7.46 -8.03
N ALA A 176 14.86 6.33 -7.90
CA ALA A 176 14.20 5.03 -8.00
C ALA A 176 13.24 4.84 -6.82
N VAL A 177 12.00 4.40 -7.08
CA VAL A 177 10.96 4.22 -6.03
C VAL A 177 11.45 3.41 -4.85
N ARG A 178 12.19 2.32 -5.09
CA ARG A 178 12.80 1.48 -4.05
C ARG A 178 13.78 2.18 -3.08
N THR A 179 14.20 3.41 -3.38
CA THR A 179 15.12 4.20 -2.54
C THR A 179 14.40 5.24 -1.68
N ILE A 180 13.09 5.30 -1.78
CA ILE A 180 12.24 6.28 -1.07
C ILE A 180 11.52 5.55 0.07
N ILE A 181 11.22 6.25 1.15
CA ILE A 181 10.35 5.71 2.19
C ILE A 181 8.88 5.77 1.74
N PRO A 182 8.01 4.83 2.19
CA PRO A 182 6.62 4.77 1.72
C PRO A 182 5.84 6.08 1.78
N LYS A 183 5.96 6.86 2.87
CA LYS A 183 5.23 8.14 2.99
C LYS A 183 5.59 9.15 1.90
N ASP A 184 6.84 9.18 1.48
CA ASP A 184 7.33 10.12 0.47
C ASP A 184 7.11 9.56 -0.94
N ALA A 185 7.12 8.24 -1.10
CA ALA A 185 6.87 7.60 -2.39
C ALA A 185 5.48 7.94 -2.94
N PHE A 186 4.45 7.98 -2.08
CA PHE A 186 3.11 8.40 -2.52
C PHE A 186 3.08 9.82 -3.11
N LYS A 187 3.82 10.75 -2.50
CA LYS A 187 3.93 12.14 -2.99
C LYS A 187 4.79 12.24 -4.24
N ASP A 188 5.87 11.48 -4.30
CA ASP A 188 6.90 11.61 -5.33
C ASP A 188 6.56 10.86 -6.62
N VAL A 189 5.76 9.79 -6.57
CA VAL A 189 5.35 9.06 -7.79
C VAL A 189 4.38 9.90 -8.61
N ASP A 190 4.71 10.14 -9.88
CA ASP A 190 3.97 11.04 -10.78
C ASP A 190 3.37 10.37 -12.02
N ASP A 191 3.94 9.26 -12.48
CA ASP A 191 3.48 8.56 -13.68
C ASP A 191 3.86 7.07 -13.64
N VAL A 192 3.36 6.32 -14.63
CA VAL A 192 3.56 4.88 -14.76
C VAL A 192 3.82 4.47 -16.21
N ARG A 193 4.72 3.51 -16.40
CA ARG A 193 4.97 2.82 -17.66
C ARG A 193 4.58 1.35 -17.54
N GLY A 194 4.05 0.78 -18.62
CA GLY A 194 3.62 -0.63 -18.66
C GLY A 194 2.27 -0.91 -17.99
N ALA A 195 1.63 0.11 -17.41
CA ALA A 195 0.26 0.09 -16.92
C ALA A 195 -0.41 1.43 -17.26
N ARG A 196 -1.68 1.58 -16.90
CA ARG A 196 -2.40 2.84 -17.00
C ARG A 196 -2.98 3.23 -15.65
N PRO A 197 -3.15 4.52 -15.37
CA PRO A 197 -3.91 4.95 -14.20
C PRO A 197 -5.33 4.38 -14.21
N PHE A 198 -5.73 3.76 -13.12
CA PHE A 198 -7.13 3.35 -12.91
C PHE A 198 -7.90 4.53 -12.34
N GLN A 199 -8.91 4.99 -13.08
CA GLN A 199 -9.87 6.00 -12.63
C GLN A 199 -9.17 7.23 -12.02
N ALA A 200 -9.28 7.44 -10.70
CA ALA A 200 -8.75 8.64 -10.04
C ALA A 200 -7.22 8.70 -9.99
N TRP A 201 -6.48 7.65 -10.38
CA TRP A 201 -5.03 7.53 -10.25
C TRP A 201 -4.55 7.47 -8.80
N LYS A 202 -4.76 8.54 -8.02
CA LYS A 202 -4.49 8.61 -6.59
C LYS A 202 -5.78 8.73 -5.80
N TYR A 203 -5.95 7.84 -4.84
CA TYR A 203 -7.10 7.79 -3.93
C TYR A 203 -6.72 8.19 -2.52
N TRP A 204 -7.68 8.78 -1.80
CA TRP A 204 -7.56 9.10 -0.39
C TRP A 204 -8.69 8.42 0.38
N PHE A 205 -8.34 7.79 1.50
CA PHE A 205 -9.28 7.16 2.40
C PHE A 205 -9.29 7.95 3.72
N PRO A 206 -10.39 8.66 4.02
CA PRO A 206 -10.50 9.35 5.31
C PRO A 206 -10.56 8.31 6.42
N LEU A 207 -10.03 8.63 7.61
CA LEU A 207 -10.14 7.73 8.75
C LEU A 207 -11.61 7.54 9.15
N GLY A 208 -12.13 6.33 8.96
CA GLY A 208 -13.46 5.91 9.39
C GLY A 208 -13.46 5.11 10.70
N GLU A 209 -14.62 4.59 11.08
CA GLU A 209 -14.78 3.73 12.27
C GLU A 209 -13.90 2.46 12.16
N PRO A 210 -13.04 2.18 13.15
CA PRO A 210 -12.14 1.02 13.10
C PRO A 210 -12.89 -0.29 13.35
N PRO A 211 -12.41 -1.42 12.79
CA PRO A 211 -12.78 -2.74 13.31
C PRO A 211 -12.24 -2.93 14.74
N ALA A 212 -12.73 -3.93 15.48
CA ALA A 212 -12.43 -4.14 16.90
C ALA A 212 -10.92 -4.19 17.26
N ASP A 213 -10.07 -4.65 16.32
CA ASP A 213 -8.60 -4.67 16.46
C ASP A 213 -7.90 -3.79 15.41
N GLY A 214 -8.54 -2.68 15.04
CA GLY A 214 -8.04 -1.72 14.06
C GLY A 214 -6.90 -0.86 14.62
N LEU A 215 -5.80 -0.77 13.89
CA LEU A 215 -4.66 0.10 14.18
C LEU A 215 -4.40 1.07 13.03
N ARG A 216 -4.19 2.34 13.40
CA ARG A 216 -3.63 3.37 12.50
C ARG A 216 -2.13 3.20 12.34
N THR A 217 -1.45 2.95 13.45
CA THR A 217 0.00 2.76 13.50
C THR A 217 0.29 1.31 13.84
N ILE A 218 0.99 0.64 12.94
CA ILE A 218 1.49 -0.72 13.12
C ILE A 218 2.94 -0.64 13.64
N GLN A 219 3.25 -1.36 14.71
CA GLN A 219 4.62 -1.48 15.21
C GLN A 219 5.32 -2.72 14.64
N ASP A 220 6.65 -2.70 14.66
CA ASP A 220 7.51 -3.78 14.18
C ASP A 220 7.40 -5.09 14.97
N ALA A 221 6.72 -5.08 16.13
CA ALA A 221 6.58 -6.22 17.03
C ALA A 221 5.10 -6.61 17.17
N PRO A 222 4.69 -7.75 16.58
CA PRO A 222 3.33 -8.27 16.71
C PRO A 222 2.88 -8.39 18.17
N GLY A 223 1.71 -7.85 18.52
CA GLY A 223 1.06 -8.08 19.83
C GLY A 223 1.53 -7.19 20.99
N GLN A 224 2.31 -6.13 20.71
CA GLN A 224 2.55 -5.05 21.69
C GLN A 224 1.71 -3.80 21.44
N ASP A 225 0.93 -3.79 20.36
CA ASP A 225 0.07 -2.68 20.01
C ASP A 225 -1.19 -2.65 20.88
N LYS A 226 -1.57 -1.44 21.29
CA LYS A 226 -2.86 -1.20 21.94
C LYS A 226 -3.88 -0.87 20.84
N PRO A 227 -5.08 -1.49 20.85
CA PRO A 227 -6.19 -1.06 20.01
C PRO A 227 -6.47 0.44 20.19
N LEU A 228 -7.03 1.07 19.16
CA LEU A 228 -7.54 2.44 19.29
C LEU A 228 -8.64 2.46 20.37
N GLU A 229 -8.44 3.24 21.43
CA GLU A 229 -9.48 3.55 22.44
C GLU A 229 -10.59 4.44 21.87
#